data_AF-A0A7I7SBK8-F1
#
_entry.id   AF-A0A7I7SBK8-F1
#
_cell.length_a   1.000
_cell.length_b   1.000
_cell.length_c   1.000
_cell.angle_alpha   90.00
_cell.angle_beta   90.00
_cell.angle_gamma   90.00
#
_symmetry.space_group_name_H-M   'P 1'
#
loop_
_entity.id
_entity.type
_entity.pdbx_description
1 polymer ?
#
loop_
_entity_poly.entity_id
_entity_poly.type
_entity_poly.pdbx_seq_one_letter_code
_entity_poly.pdbx_strand_id
1 'polypeptide(L)' 'MSMEYVRSHYGVPAFRGQAVEVDGRQGVITGSDGQYLRVRLDGEKHSVRAHPTWRVRYLDAAQEQGCGNV' A
#
# COMPACT_ATOMS: atom_id res chain seq x y z
N MET A 1 11.91 -10.22 8.31
CA MET A 1 12.11 -8.79 7.97
C MET A 1 10.80 -8.04 8.14
N SER A 2 10.85 -6.84 8.71
CA SER A 2 9.69 -6.05 9.16
C SER A 2 9.28 -5.00 8.12
N MET A 3 8.04 -4.49 8.17
CA MET A 3 7.61 -3.34 7.32
C MET A 3 8.49 -2.11 7.52
N GLU A 4 9.03 -1.91 8.71
CA GLU A 4 9.92 -0.80 9.01
C GLU A 4 11.20 -0.83 8.17
N TYR A 5 11.74 -2.02 7.91
CA TYR A 5 12.85 -2.19 6.97
C TYR A 5 12.44 -1.77 5.55
N VAL A 6 11.26 -2.16 5.08
CA VAL A 6 10.75 -1.78 3.75
C VAL A 6 10.60 -0.26 3.63
N ARG A 7 10.07 0.40 4.67
CA ARG A 7 9.93 1.86 4.73
C ARG A 7 11.29 2.56 4.70
N SER A 8 12.24 2.13 5.54
CA SER A 8 13.56 2.76 5.62
C SER A 8 14.46 2.43 4.43
N HIS A 9 14.32 1.24 3.83
CA HIS A 9 15.15 0.78 2.72
C HIS A 9 14.70 1.37 1.37
N TYR A 10 13.39 1.38 1.12
CA TYR A 10 12.83 1.89 -0.15
C TYR A 10 12.30 3.32 -0.06
N GLY A 11 12.21 3.91 1.13
CA GLY A 11 11.68 5.26 1.33
C GLY A 11 10.18 5.40 1.04
N VAL A 12 9.43 4.29 1.05
CA VAL A 12 8.01 4.28 0.71
C VAL A 12 7.11 4.45 1.94
N PRO A 13 5.97 5.18 1.84
CA PRO A 13 4.98 5.29 2.91
C PRO A 13 4.09 4.04 2.94
N ALA A 14 4.66 2.87 3.22
CA ALA A 14 3.92 1.62 3.28
C ALA A 14 3.45 1.33 4.72
N PHE A 15 2.16 1.53 4.99
CA PHE A 15 1.54 1.26 6.30
C PHE A 15 0.51 0.13 6.21
N ARG A 16 0.38 -0.65 7.31
CA ARG A 16 -0.69 -1.65 7.45
C ARG A 16 -2.05 -0.95 7.49
N GLY A 17 -3.02 -1.45 6.75
CA GLY A 17 -4.35 -0.88 6.60
C GLY A 17 -4.44 0.21 5.54
N GLN A 18 -3.34 0.57 4.88
CA GLN A 18 -3.33 1.67 3.93
C GLN A 18 -3.91 1.26 2.57
N ALA A 19 -4.75 2.12 1.99
CA ALA A 19 -5.25 1.96 0.64
C ALA A 19 -4.15 2.22 -0.41
N VAL A 20 -4.05 1.34 -1.39
CA VAL A 20 -3.11 1.41 -2.49
C VAL A 20 -3.76 0.96 -3.79
N GLU A 21 -3.25 1.44 -4.91
CA GLU A 21 -3.59 0.96 -6.23
C GLU A 21 -2.36 0.27 -6.82
N VAL A 22 -2.50 -1.02 -7.16
CA VAL A 22 -1.45 -1.83 -7.78
C VAL A 22 -1.89 -2.16 -9.20
N ASP A 23 -1.16 -1.67 -10.19
CA ASP A 23 -1.46 -1.93 -11.62
C ASP A 23 -2.90 -1.53 -12.03
N GLY A 24 -3.42 -0.42 -11.47
CA GLY A 24 -4.79 0.04 -11.71
C GLY A 24 -5.86 -0.71 -10.91
N ARG A 25 -5.47 -1.62 -10.01
CA ARG A 25 -6.37 -2.37 -9.14
C ARG A 25 -6.28 -1.84 -7.71
N GLN A 26 -7.39 -1.41 -7.15
CA GLN A 26 -7.45 -0.94 -5.77
C GLN A 26 -7.29 -2.11 -4.78
N GLY A 27 -6.60 -1.86 -3.69
CA GLY A 27 -6.39 -2.81 -2.61
C GLY A 27 -5.89 -2.16 -1.33
N VAL A 28 -5.68 -2.98 -0.31
CA VAL A 28 -5.27 -2.53 1.02
C VAL A 28 -4.03 -3.29 1.45
N ILE A 29 -3.03 -2.58 1.95
CA ILE A 29 -1.83 -3.21 2.51
C ILE A 29 -2.21 -3.95 3.80
N THR A 30 -2.11 -5.27 3.78
CA THR A 30 -2.35 -6.11 4.97
C THR A 30 -1.06 -6.39 5.73
N GLY A 31 0.09 -6.17 5.10
CA GLY A 31 1.40 -6.25 5.74
C GLY A 31 2.53 -6.23 4.72
N SER A 32 3.72 -6.66 5.16
CA SER A 32 4.83 -6.98 4.26
C SER A 32 5.29 -8.42 4.50
N ASP A 33 6.01 -8.95 3.52
CA ASP A 33 6.67 -10.25 3.55
C ASP A 33 8.05 -10.10 2.89
N GLY A 34 9.09 -9.94 3.71
CA GLY A 34 10.45 -9.68 3.21
C GLY A 34 10.55 -8.32 2.51
N GLN A 35 10.91 -8.35 1.22
CA GLN A 35 11.00 -7.20 0.33
C GLN A 35 9.67 -6.86 -0.38
N TYR A 36 8.62 -7.67 -0.19
CA TYR A 36 7.33 -7.49 -0.85
C TYR A 36 6.28 -6.93 0.11
N LEU A 37 5.36 -6.14 -0.43
CA LEU A 37 4.14 -5.70 0.25
C LEU A 37 3.03 -6.70 0.00
N ARG A 38 2.32 -7.10 1.06
CA ARG A 38 1.07 -7.84 0.94
C ARG A 38 -0.05 -6.85 0.76
N VAL A 39 -0.64 -6.86 -0.44
CA VAL A 39 -1.80 -6.05 -0.79
C VAL A 39 -2.97 -6.98 -1.01
N ARG A 40 -4.08 -6.73 -0.32
CA ARG A 40 -5.34 -7.41 -0.56
C ARG A 40 -6.12 -6.57 -1.57
N LEU A 41 -6.16 -7.04 -2.82
CA LEU A 41 -6.94 -6.39 -3.86
C LEU A 41 -8.43 -6.56 -3.58
N ASP A 42 -9.20 -5.51 -3.87
CA ASP A 42 -10.65 -5.57 -3.75
C ASP A 42 -11.21 -6.52 -4.82
N GLY A 43 -12.09 -7.43 -4.42
CA GLY A 43 -12.61 -8.52 -5.27
C GLY A 43 -11.78 -9.81 -5.27
N GLU A 44 -10.57 -9.82 -4.70
CA GLU A 44 -9.75 -11.04 -4.63
C GLU A 44 -9.73 -11.64 -3.21
N LYS A 45 -9.85 -12.97 -3.10
CA LYS A 45 -9.72 -13.67 -1.81
C LYS A 45 -8.28 -13.71 -1.29
N HIS A 46 -7.29 -13.55 -2.17
CA HIS A 46 -5.89 -13.72 -1.84
C HIS A 46 -5.14 -12.38 -1.82
N SER A 47 -4.23 -12.22 -0.87
CA SER A 47 -3.29 -11.09 -0.88
C SER A 47 -2.21 -11.34 -1.94
N VAL A 48 -2.02 -10.35 -2.81
CA VAL A 48 -0.93 -10.35 -3.79
C VAL A 48 0.34 -9.78 -3.17
N ARG A 49 1.48 -10.23 -3.70
CA ARG A 49 2.80 -9.71 -3.35
C ARG A 49 3.15 -8.62 -4.37
N ALA A 50 3.12 -7.37 -3.93
CA ALA A 50 3.49 -6.22 -4.74
C ALA A 50 4.91 -5.74 -4.36
N HIS A 51 5.73 -5.42 -5.35
CA HIS A 51 7.02 -4.81 -5.07
C HIS A 51 6.82 -3.33 -4.69
N PRO A 52 7.43 -2.81 -3.61
CA PRO A 52 7.20 -1.44 -3.13
C PRO A 52 7.43 -0.35 -4.18
N THR A 53 8.34 -0.58 -5.13
CA THR A 53 8.73 0.39 -6.17
C THR A 53 8.06 0.14 -7.52
N TRP A 54 7.22 -0.90 -7.67
CA TRP A 54 6.67 -1.29 -8.98
C TRP A 54 5.17 -1.04 -9.04
N ARG A 55 4.76 0.02 -9.77
CA ARG A 55 3.35 0.31 -10.10
C ARG A 55 2.41 0.30 -8.89
N VAL A 56 2.93 0.64 -7.71
CA VAL A 56 2.16 0.86 -6.49
C VAL A 56 1.92 2.36 -6.35
N ARG A 57 0.66 2.77 -6.31
CA ARG A 57 0.27 4.13 -5.95
C ARG A 57 -0.31 4.08 -4.55
N TYR A 58 0.30 4.83 -3.64
CA TYR A 58 -0.18 4.95 -2.27
C TYR A 58 -1.26 6.03 -2.24
N LEU A 59 -2.52 5.63 -2.04
CA LEU A 59 -3.66 6.54 -2.11
C LEU A 59 -3.78 7.39 -0.83
N ASP A 60 -3.37 6.83 0.31
CA ASP A 60 -3.52 7.48 1.62
C ASP A 60 -2.48 8.57 1.92
N ALA A 61 -1.36 8.62 1.17
CA ALA A 61 -0.33 9.63 1.39
C ALA A 61 -0.74 11.03 0.91
N ALA A 62 -1.87 11.18 0.20
CA ALA A 62 -2.27 12.43 -0.47
C ALA A 62 -3.78 12.73 -0.42
N GLN A 63 -4.54 12.13 0.49
CA GLN A 63 -5.98 12.43 0.62
C GLN A 63 -6.26 13.34 1.84
N GLU A 64 -5.52 14.43 1.97
CA GLU A 64 -6.11 15.71 2.40
C GLU A 64 -6.82 16.32 1.18
N GLN A 65 -7.97 15.77 0.80
CA GLN A 65 -8.85 16.37 -0.21
C GLN A 65 -10.28 16.27 0.32
N GLY A 66 -10.67 17.28 1.10
CA GLY A 66 -12.06 17.73 1.23
C GLY A 66 -12.94 17.05 2.29
N CYS A 67 -12.67 17.28 3.58
CA CYS A 67 -13.81 17.56 4.47
C CYS A 67 -14.05 19.07 4.42
N GLY A 68 -14.96 19.45 3.52
CA GLY A 68 -15.37 20.84 3.31
C GLY A 68 -16.00 21.43 4.56
N ASN A 69 -15.71 22.71 4.73
CA ASN A 69 -16.38 23.65 5.61
C ASN A 69 -17.90 23.65 5.40
N VAL A 70 -18.68 23.28 6.43
CA VAL A 70 -20.03 23.81 6.72
C VAL A 70 -20.33 23.70 8.20
#